data_AF-A0A7J3QAQ6-F1
#
_entry.id   AF-A0A7J3QAQ6-F1
#
_cell.length_a   1.000
_cell.length_b   1.000
_cell.length_c   1.000
_cell.angle_alpha   90.00
_cell.angle_beta   90.00
_cell.angle_gamma   90.00
#
_symmetry.space_group_name_H-M   'P 1'
#
loop_
_entity.id
_entity.type
_entity.pdbx_description
1 polymer ?
#
loop_
_entity_poly.entity_id
_entity_poly.type
_entity_poly.pdbx_seq_one_letter_code
_entity_poly.pdbx_strand_id
1 'polypeptide(L)'
;MVVVSPGLVRKFIESYNTLRKVYEFLESDEEVQSLVEMANIMAVGRLRYNDHGAVHSRIVSGAALEILDLLIKSGVKPTSIEFGITKNLEESMVIVL
;
A
#
# COMPACT_ATOMS: atom_id res chain seq x y z
N MET A 1 19.22 -2.34 7.25
CA MET A 1 17.95 -2.36 8.00
C MET A 1 17.03 -1.34 7.35
N VAL A 2 15.79 -1.71 7.02
CA VAL A 2 14.82 -0.81 6.38
C VAL A 2 14.11 0.00 7.44
N VAL A 3 13.94 1.30 7.22
CA VAL A 3 13.18 2.17 8.12
C VAL A 3 11.72 2.19 7.68
N VAL A 4 10.83 1.68 8.54
CA VAL A 4 9.38 1.72 8.31
C VAL A 4 8.89 3.13 8.59
N SER A 5 8.39 3.81 7.56
CA SER A 5 7.92 5.19 7.63
C SER A 5 6.89 5.48 6.52
N PRO A 6 6.12 6.58 6.60
CA PRO A 6 5.21 6.97 5.51
C PRO A 6 5.92 7.20 4.18
N GLY A 7 7.23 7.47 4.21
CA GLY A 7 8.05 7.67 3.01
C GLY A 7 8.52 6.37 2.36
N LEU A 8 8.38 5.21 3.01
CA LEU A 8 8.91 3.94 2.48
C LEU A 8 8.28 3.57 1.13
N VAL A 9 6.99 3.86 0.94
CA VAL A 9 6.28 3.63 -0.33
C VAL A 9 6.95 4.33 -1.52
N ARG A 10 7.65 5.46 -1.30
CA ARG A 10 8.34 6.23 -2.34
C ARG A 10 9.41 5.41 -3.06
N LYS A 11 10.13 4.56 -2.33
CA LYS A 11 11.13 3.64 -2.87
C LYS A 11 10.59 2.81 -4.04
N PHE A 12 9.32 2.42 -3.97
CA PHE A 12 8.68 1.54 -4.95
C PHE A 12 8.00 2.33 -6.08
N ILE A 13 7.17 3.32 -5.76
CA ILE A 13 6.45 4.12 -6.77
C ILE A 13 7.41 4.92 -7.67
N GLU A 14 8.64 5.17 -7.22
CA GLU A 14 9.66 5.79 -8.06
C GLU A 14 10.08 4.91 -9.24
N SER A 15 10.06 3.58 -9.05
CA SER A 15 10.55 2.59 -10.00
C SER A 15 9.44 1.98 -10.89
N TYR A 16 8.18 2.11 -10.46
CA TYR A 16 7.03 1.43 -11.07
C TYR A 16 5.93 2.44 -11.43
N ASN A 17 5.72 2.67 -12.73
CA ASN A 17 4.78 3.67 -13.27
C ASN A 17 3.31 3.36 -13.01
N THR A 18 2.86 2.11 -13.18
CA THR A 18 1.49 1.70 -12.87
C THR A 18 1.23 1.82 -11.37
N LEU A 19 2.18 1.37 -10.56
CA LEU A 19 2.09 1.47 -9.10
C LEU A 19 2.00 2.94 -8.66
N ARG A 20 2.82 3.81 -9.24
CA ARG A 20 2.78 5.25 -8.99
C ARG A 20 1.43 5.85 -9.32
N LYS A 21 0.88 5.56 -10.50
CA LYS A 21 -0.42 6.10 -10.92
C LYS A 21 -1.55 5.69 -9.98
N VAL A 22 -1.56 4.44 -9.53
CA VAL A 22 -2.57 3.97 -8.57
C VAL A 22 -2.39 4.64 -7.21
N TYR A 23 -1.15 4.74 -6.72
CA TYR A 23 -0.86 5.45 -5.47
C TYR A 23 -1.31 6.92 -5.53
N GLU A 24 -0.97 7.64 -6.61
CA GLU A 24 -1.38 9.04 -6.81
C GLU A 24 -2.91 9.18 -6.91
N PHE A 25 -3.58 8.23 -7.55
CA PHE A 25 -5.04 8.16 -7.57
C PHE A 25 -5.61 8.01 -6.15
N LEU A 26 -5.17 7.00 -5.38
CA LEU A 26 -5.65 6.77 -4.01
C LEU A 26 -5.41 7.97 -3.08
N GLU A 27 -4.31 8.68 -3.26
CA GLU A 27 -3.96 9.86 -2.46
C GLU A 27 -4.77 11.11 -2.82
N SER A 28 -5.27 11.23 -4.05
CA SER A 28 -5.97 12.42 -4.56
C SER A 28 -7.46 12.24 -4.74
N ASP A 29 -7.96 11.01 -4.72
CA ASP A 29 -9.37 10.71 -4.89
C ASP A 29 -10.19 11.08 -3.64
N GLU A 30 -11.20 11.94 -3.85
CA GLU A 30 -12.02 12.50 -2.78
C GLU A 30 -12.84 11.41 -2.06
N GLU A 31 -13.35 10.42 -2.78
CA GLU A 31 -14.13 9.32 -2.20
C GLU A 31 -13.25 8.47 -1.30
N VAL A 32 -12.06 8.08 -1.77
CA VAL A 32 -11.09 7.31 -0.98
C VAL A 32 -10.69 8.06 0.29
N GLN A 33 -10.32 9.34 0.18
CA GLN A 33 -9.93 10.13 1.35
C GLN A 33 -11.09 10.31 2.35
N SER A 34 -12.30 10.53 1.86
CA SER A 34 -13.50 10.62 2.71
C SER A 34 -13.79 9.32 3.45
N LEU A 35 -13.63 8.16 2.78
CA LEU A 35 -13.81 6.85 3.41
C LEU A 35 -12.76 6.59 4.50
N VAL A 36 -11.50 6.96 4.26
CA VAL A 36 -10.42 6.86 5.26
C VAL A 36 -10.69 7.78 6.45
N GLU A 37 -11.16 9.02 6.22
CA GLU A 37 -11.55 9.93 7.29
C GLU A 37 -12.70 9.36 8.14
N MET A 38 -13.73 8.82 7.48
CA MET A 38 -14.86 8.20 8.17
C MET A 38 -14.45 6.97 9.00
N ALA A 39 -13.54 6.15 8.48
CA ALA A 39 -12.95 5.04 9.24
C ALA A 39 -12.23 5.56 10.49
N ASN A 40 -11.48 6.65 10.36
CA ASN A 40 -10.75 7.27 11.47
C ASN A 40 -11.68 7.87 12.53
N ILE A 41 -12.82 8.46 12.14
CA ILE A 41 -13.86 8.93 13.07
C ILE A 41 -14.36 7.78 13.95
N MET A 42 -14.59 6.61 13.34
CA MET A 42 -15.03 5.43 14.08
C MET A 42 -13.91 4.87 14.98
N ALA A 43 -12.75 4.56 14.40
CA ALA A 43 -11.65 3.89 15.11
C ALA A 43 -11.02 4.78 16.18
N VAL A 44 -10.64 6.01 15.83
CA VAL A 44 -9.95 6.93 16.75
C VAL A 44 -10.93 7.75 17.56
N GLY A 45 -11.92 8.36 16.91
CA GLY A 45 -12.87 9.27 17.55
C GLY A 45 -13.76 8.56 18.58
N ARG A 46 -14.36 7.42 18.19
CA ARG A 46 -15.33 6.69 19.04
C ARG A 46 -14.70 5.55 19.83
N LEU A 47 -13.90 4.69 19.19
CA LEU A 47 -13.34 3.49 19.82
C LEU A 47 -12.02 3.72 20.56
N ARG A 48 -11.40 4.90 20.38
CA ARG A 48 -10.10 5.25 20.99
C ARG A 48 -8.95 4.31 20.60
N TYR A 49 -9.04 3.69 19.43
CA TYR A 49 -7.89 3.01 18.82
C TYR A 49 -6.89 4.02 18.27
N ASN A 50 -5.68 3.54 18.00
CA ASN A 50 -4.64 4.36 17.38
C ASN A 50 -4.96 4.63 15.90
N ASP A 51 -4.15 5.49 15.26
CA ASP A 51 -4.35 6.04 13.91
C ASP A 51 -4.78 5.01 12.84
N HIS A 52 -5.81 5.34 12.06
CA HIS A 52 -6.27 4.61 10.86
C HIS A 52 -6.45 5.58 9.66
N GLY A 53 -5.81 6.75 9.72
CA GLY A 53 -5.85 7.74 8.65
C GLY A 53 -4.84 7.48 7.53
N ALA A 54 -4.78 8.41 6.57
CA ALA A 54 -3.94 8.28 5.38
C ALA A 54 -2.44 8.10 5.69
N VAL A 55 -1.94 8.68 6.80
CA VAL A 55 -0.54 8.47 7.23
C VAL A 55 -0.28 7.00 7.56
N HIS A 56 -1.19 6.37 8.29
CA HIS A 56 -1.09 4.94 8.59
C HIS A 56 -1.16 4.10 7.32
N SER A 57 -2.08 4.42 6.40
CA SER A 57 -2.17 3.72 5.10
C SER A 57 -0.83 3.73 4.38
N ARG A 58 -0.18 4.89 4.24
CA ARG A 58 1.16 5.01 3.61
C ARG A 58 2.23 4.14 4.29
N ILE A 59 2.21 4.05 5.61
CA ILE A 59 3.15 3.20 6.37
C ILE A 59 2.90 1.73 6.03
N VAL A 60 1.64 1.29 6.07
CA VAL A 60 1.26 -0.10 5.82
C VAL A 60 1.55 -0.49 4.38
N SER A 61 1.16 0.32 3.39
CA SER A 61 1.44 0.06 1.97
C SER A 61 2.95 -0.03 1.72
N GLY A 62 3.75 0.90 2.28
CA GLY A 62 5.20 0.87 2.16
C GLY A 62 5.83 -0.38 2.77
N ALA A 63 5.36 -0.80 3.96
CA ALA A 63 5.83 -2.01 4.61
C ALA A 63 5.41 -3.28 3.85
N ALA A 64 4.19 -3.33 3.33
CA ALA A 64 3.68 -4.46 2.57
C ALA A 64 4.44 -4.66 1.25
N LEU A 65 4.77 -3.57 0.56
CA LEU A 65 5.65 -3.60 -0.62
C LEU A 65 7.06 -4.09 -0.28
N GLU A 66 7.63 -3.69 0.85
CA GLU A 66 8.94 -4.19 1.30
C GLU A 66 8.89 -5.69 1.60
N ILE A 67 7.84 -6.17 2.27
CA ILE A 67 7.64 -7.60 2.54
C ILE A 67 7.53 -8.36 1.22
N LEU A 68 6.72 -7.88 0.27
CA LEU A 68 6.57 -8.49 -1.05
C LEU A 68 7.91 -8.57 -1.79
N ASP A 69 8.69 -7.49 -1.80
CA ASP A 69 10.03 -7.44 -2.40
C ASP A 69 10.98 -8.48 -1.77
N LEU A 70 10.97 -8.61 -0.44
CA LEU A 70 11.77 -9.62 0.27
C LEU A 70 11.36 -11.06 -0.07
N LEU A 71 10.05 -11.32 -0.18
CA LEU A 71 9.52 -12.62 -0.57
C LEU A 71 9.97 -12.99 -1.99
N ILE A 72 9.84 -12.06 -2.93
CA ILE A 72 10.27 -12.25 -4.33
C ILE A 72 11.76 -12.50 -4.43
N LYS A 73 12.58 -11.73 -3.70
CA LYS A 73 14.04 -11.93 -3.61
C LYS A 73 14.40 -13.30 -3.03
N SER A 74 13.53 -13.87 -2.21
CA SER A 74 13.68 -15.22 -1.64
C SER A 74 13.13 -16.32 -2.55
N GLY A 75 12.69 -15.99 -3.77
CA GLY A 75 12.17 -16.94 -4.75
C GLY A 75 10.67 -17.27 -4.60
N VAL A 76 9.95 -16.57 -3.71
CA VAL A 76 8.50 -16.74 -3.57
C VAL A 76 7.79 -16.00 -4.70
N LYS A 77 7.03 -16.74 -5.51
CA LYS A 77 6.21 -16.16 -6.57
C LYS A 77 4.87 -15.66 -5.99
N PRO A 78 4.45 -14.41 -6.28
CA PRO A 78 3.12 -13.94 -5.89
C PRO A 78 2.03 -14.81 -6.49
N THR A 79 1.07 -15.24 -5.66
CA THR A 79 -0.03 -16.12 -6.08
C THR A 79 -0.96 -15.45 -7.09
N SER A 80 -1.13 -14.12 -6.99
CA SER A 80 -1.80 -13.28 -8.00
C SER A 80 -1.23 -13.48 -9.40
N ILE A 81 0.08 -13.65 -9.54
CA ILE A 81 0.74 -13.94 -10.82
C ILE A 81 0.63 -15.42 -11.15
N GLU A 82 0.81 -16.31 -10.17
CA GLU A 82 0.72 -17.76 -10.37
C GLU A 82 -0.63 -18.21 -10.90
N PHE A 83 -1.72 -17.68 -10.35
CA PHE A 83 -3.08 -18.00 -10.73
C PHE A 83 -3.66 -17.05 -11.80
N GLY A 84 -2.83 -16.21 -12.42
CA GLY A 84 -3.22 -15.39 -13.58
C GLY A 84 -4.18 -14.23 -13.26
N ILE A 85 -4.28 -13.81 -12.01
CA ILE A 85 -5.06 -12.63 -11.59
C ILE A 85 -4.39 -11.34 -12.07
N THR A 86 -3.06 -11.29 -12.03
CA THR A 86 -2.25 -10.16 -12.49
C THR A 86 -1.28 -10.60 -13.57
N LYS A 87 -1.05 -9.74 -14.57
CA LYS A 87 -0.20 -10.06 -15.74
C LYS A 87 1.29 -9.97 -15.43
N ASN A 88 1.66 -9.16 -14.44
CA ASN A 88 3.05 -8.87 -14.12
C ASN A 88 3.21 -8.50 -12.64
N LEU A 89 4.46 -8.33 -12.22
CA LEU A 89 4.79 -7.99 -10.84
C LEU A 89 4.22 -6.64 -10.40
N GLU A 90 4.23 -5.65 -11.28
CA GLU A 90 3.77 -4.31 -10.96
C GLU A 90 2.26 -4.29 -10.64
N GLU A 91 1.45 -5.01 -11.41
CA GLU A 91 0.02 -5.22 -11.10
C GLU A 91 -0.16 -5.97 -9.77
N SER A 92 0.70 -6.93 -9.45
CA SER A 92 0.66 -7.61 -8.14
C SER A 92 1.04 -6.70 -6.98
N MET A 93 1.93 -5.73 -7.18
CA MET A 93 2.30 -4.75 -6.15
C MET A 93 1.14 -3.80 -5.83
N VAL A 94 0.26 -3.52 -6.80
CA VAL A 94 -0.92 -2.68 -6.58
C VAL A 94 -1.88 -3.29 -5.56
N ILE A 95 -1.96 -4.63 -5.45
CA ILE A 95 -2.85 -5.32 -4.50
C ILE A 95 -2.51 -4.98 -3.03
N VAL A 96 -1.25 -4.61 -2.76
CA VAL A 96 -0.76 -4.30 -1.41
C VAL A 96 -0.56 -2.80 -1.18
N LEU A 97 -1.05 -1.95 -2.09
CA LEU A 97 -1.24 -0.52 -1.83
C LEU A 97 -2.47 -0.32 -0.97
#